data_AF-A0A7Y5BLL3-F1
#
_entry.id   AF-A0A7Y5BLL3-F1
#
_cell.length_a   1.000
_cell.length_b   1.000
_cell.length_c   1.000
_cell.angle_alpha   90.00
_cell.angle_beta   90.00
_cell.angle_gamma   90.00
#
_symmetry.space_group_name_H-M   'P 1'
#
loop_
_entity.id
_entity.type
_entity.pdbx_description
1 polymer ?
#
loop_
_entity_poly.entity_id
_entity_poly.type
_entity_poly.pdbx_seq_one_letter_code
_entity_poly.pdbx_strand_id
1 'polypeptide(L)'
;TLLNSQVGEIVKQDILAAISRLSSSYLIQRAYSVLLFFEKNYESFFQAQSKSGRLKYGAESLYLKAIALKEIGLIEEGHDILVALERKFPESYLLKSAIENHKI
;
A
#
# COMPACT_ATOMS: atom_id res chain seq x y z
N THR A 1 9.29 0.69 -14.94
CA THR A 1 8.34 0.20 -13.92
C THR A 1 7.51 -0.91 -14.50
N LEU A 2 7.42 -2.10 -13.85
CA LEU A 2 6.70 -3.28 -14.38
C LEU A 2 5.21 -3.04 -14.63
N LEU A 3 4.60 -2.03 -14.01
CA LEU A 3 3.20 -1.66 -14.17
C LEU A 3 2.83 -1.22 -15.60
N ASN A 4 3.78 -0.64 -16.36
CA ASN A 4 3.55 -0.20 -17.74
C ASN A 4 4.02 -1.24 -18.77
N SER A 5 4.30 -2.47 -18.32
CA SER A 5 4.65 -3.58 -19.21
C SER A 5 3.40 -4.37 -19.58
N GLN A 6 3.44 -5.09 -20.70
CA GLN A 6 2.37 -6.02 -21.08
C GLN A 6 2.05 -7.04 -19.96
N VAL A 7 3.09 -7.48 -19.24
CA VAL A 7 2.94 -8.38 -18.08
C VAL A 7 2.22 -7.68 -16.93
N GLY A 8 2.54 -6.41 -16.68
CA GLY A 8 1.85 -5.59 -15.67
C GLY A 8 0.36 -5.45 -15.94
N GLU A 9 -0.01 -5.22 -17.21
CA GLU A 9 -1.41 -5.12 -17.60
C GLU A 9 -2.14 -6.47 -17.44
N ILE A 10 -1.51 -7.59 -17.80
CA ILE A 10 -2.08 -8.92 -17.56
C ILE A 10 -2.35 -9.14 -16.06
N VAL A 11 -1.36 -8.86 -15.20
CA VAL A 11 -1.52 -9.00 -13.74
C VAL A 11 -2.63 -8.10 -13.20
N LYS A 12 -2.74 -6.87 -13.72
CA LYS A 12 -3.84 -5.96 -13.37
C LYS A 12 -5.20 -6.58 -13.73
N GLN A 13 -5.35 -7.08 -14.95
CA GLN A 13 -6.60 -7.72 -15.38
C GLN A 13 -6.93 -8.96 -14.54
N ASP A 14 -5.92 -9.77 -14.17
CA ASP A 14 -6.11 -10.93 -13.30
C ASP A 14 -6.60 -10.53 -11.91
N ILE A 15 -6.06 -9.45 -11.33
CA ILE A 15 -6.52 -8.92 -10.03
C ILE A 15 -7.96 -8.41 -10.14
N LEU A 16 -8.31 -7.70 -11.22
CA LEU A 16 -9.66 -7.18 -11.45
C LEU A 16 -10.68 -8.31 -11.68
N ALA A 17 -10.30 -9.36 -12.40
CA ALA A 17 -11.12 -10.55 -12.57
C ALA A 17 -11.28 -11.33 -11.25
N ALA A 18 -10.22 -11.41 -10.44
CA ALA A 18 -10.28 -12.09 -9.15
C ALA A 18 -11.17 -11.36 -8.13
N ILE A 19 -11.11 -10.02 -8.05
CA ILE A 19 -11.91 -9.26 -7.08
C ILE A 19 -13.42 -9.36 -7.35
N SER A 20 -13.84 -9.48 -8.61
CA SER A 20 -15.25 -9.68 -8.96
C SER A 20 -15.78 -11.04 -8.53
N ARG A 21 -14.93 -12.07 -8.51
CA ARG A 21 -15.28 -13.45 -8.13
C ARG A 21 -15.08 -13.76 -6.65
N LEU A 22 -14.06 -13.17 -6.03
CA LEU A 22 -13.57 -13.51 -4.70
C LEU A 22 -13.50 -12.26 -3.81
N SER A 23 -14.55 -11.43 -3.85
CA SER A 23 -14.61 -10.15 -3.14
C SER A 23 -14.48 -10.25 -1.61
N SER A 24 -14.75 -11.42 -1.02
CA SER A 24 -14.55 -11.69 0.40
C SER A 24 -13.13 -12.15 0.78
N SER A 25 -12.28 -12.46 -0.21
CA SER A 25 -10.91 -12.95 0.04
C SER A 25 -10.00 -11.82 0.50
N TYR A 26 -9.43 -11.97 1.70
CA TYR A 26 -8.45 -11.02 2.24
C TYR A 26 -7.20 -10.86 1.36
N LEU A 27 -6.77 -11.93 0.70
CA LEU A 27 -5.61 -11.91 -0.19
C LEU A 27 -5.91 -11.09 -1.46
N ILE A 28 -7.09 -11.27 -2.04
CA ILE A 28 -7.50 -10.53 -3.23
C ILE A 28 -7.74 -9.06 -2.88
N GLN A 29 -8.35 -8.76 -1.73
CA GLN A 29 -8.49 -7.38 -1.22
C GLN A 29 -7.13 -6.70 -1.02
N ARG A 30 -6.13 -7.42 -0.48
CA ARG A 30 -4.75 -6.91 -0.37
C ARG A 30 -4.17 -6.58 -1.75
N ALA A 31 -4.22 -7.54 -2.69
CA ALA A 31 -3.68 -7.32 -4.04
C ALA A 31 -4.37 -6.15 -4.75
N TYR A 32 -5.69 -6.07 -4.64
CA TYR A 32 -6.49 -4.99 -5.19
C TYR A 32 -6.16 -3.63 -4.56
N SER A 33 -5.95 -3.58 -3.24
CA SER A 33 -5.49 -2.34 -2.59
C SER A 33 -4.14 -1.89 -3.15
N VAL A 34 -3.18 -2.80 -3.34
CA VAL A 34 -1.86 -2.44 -3.91
C VAL A 34 -2.01 -1.91 -5.34
N LEU A 35 -2.88 -2.49 -6.16
CA LEU A 35 -3.19 -1.96 -7.49
C LEU A 35 -3.71 -0.51 -7.41
N LEU A 36 -4.70 -0.26 -6.55
CA LEU A 36 -5.27 1.08 -6.36
C LEU A 36 -4.24 2.11 -5.86
N PHE A 37 -3.30 1.69 -5.00
CA PHE A 37 -2.19 2.54 -4.57
C PHE A 37 -1.33 2.98 -5.76
N PHE A 38 -0.97 2.06 -6.65
CA PHE A 38 -0.17 2.38 -7.84
C PHE A 38 -0.92 3.21 -8.87
N GLU A 39 -2.24 3.07 -8.94
CA GLU A 39 -3.12 3.93 -9.73
C GLU A 39 -3.40 5.29 -9.07
N LYS A 40 -2.80 5.56 -7.90
CA LYS A 40 -2.99 6.78 -7.09
C LYS A 40 -4.43 7.03 -6.67
N ASN A 41 -5.26 5.99 -6.65
CA ASN A 41 -6.62 6.06 -6.13
C ASN A 41 -6.61 5.79 -4.62
N TYR A 42 -6.10 6.76 -3.86
CA TYR A 42 -5.82 6.59 -2.42
C TYR A 42 -7.08 6.37 -1.58
N GLU A 43 -8.20 7.01 -1.92
CA GLU A 43 -9.48 6.79 -1.24
C GLU A 43 -9.92 5.32 -1.35
N SER A 44 -9.95 4.79 -2.58
CA SER A 44 -10.32 3.39 -2.81
C SER A 44 -9.28 2.44 -2.21
N PHE A 45 -8.00 2.81 -2.23
CA PHE A 45 -6.93 2.05 -1.58
C PHE A 45 -7.22 1.84 -0.09
N PHE A 46 -7.56 2.89 0.67
CA PHE A 46 -7.86 2.75 2.10
C PHE A 46 -9.10 1.87 2.33
N GLN A 47 -10.14 2.02 1.50
CA GLN A 47 -11.33 1.17 1.57
C GLN A 47 -10.99 -0.31 1.32
N ALA A 48 -10.24 -0.62 0.26
CA ALA A 48 -9.82 -1.99 -0.06
C ALA A 48 -8.87 -2.55 1.02
N GLN A 49 -7.93 -1.74 1.49
CA GLN A 49 -6.99 -2.12 2.55
C GLN A 49 -7.73 -2.48 3.84
N SER A 50 -8.78 -1.74 4.21
CA SER A 50 -9.59 -2.04 5.40
C SER A 50 -10.21 -3.44 5.37
N LYS A 51 -10.51 -3.94 4.16
CA LYS A 51 -11.10 -5.26 3.88
C LYS A 51 -10.06 -6.37 3.76
N SER A 52 -8.75 -6.11 3.89
CA SER A 52 -7.69 -7.14 3.77
C SER A 52 -7.41 -7.93 5.07
N GLY A 53 -8.31 -7.86 6.06
CA GLY A 53 -8.20 -8.62 7.31
C GLY A 53 -6.94 -8.26 8.10
N ARG A 54 -6.19 -9.25 8.56
CA ARG A 54 -4.91 -9.04 9.29
C ARG A 54 -3.77 -8.59 8.37
N LEU A 55 -3.89 -8.79 7.06
CA LEU A 55 -2.82 -8.48 6.11
C LEU A 55 -2.54 -6.98 6.03
N LYS A 56 -3.51 -6.12 6.37
CA LYS A 56 -3.30 -4.66 6.45
C LYS A 56 -2.23 -4.24 7.46
N TYR A 57 -1.91 -5.09 8.44
CA TYR A 57 -0.89 -4.82 9.46
C TYR A 57 0.50 -5.34 9.07
N GLY A 58 0.65 -5.94 7.88
CA GLY A 58 1.96 -6.32 7.36
C GLY A 58 2.83 -5.09 7.11
N ALA A 59 4.15 -5.22 7.26
CA ALA A 59 5.09 -4.11 7.14
C ALA A 59 4.95 -3.39 5.78
N GLU A 60 4.85 -4.13 4.68
CA GLU A 60 4.63 -3.57 3.34
C GLU A 60 3.31 -2.80 3.24
N SER A 61 2.22 -3.34 3.80
CA SER A 61 0.91 -2.69 3.77
C SER A 61 0.88 -1.41 4.61
N LEU A 62 1.56 -1.42 5.77
CA LEU A 62 1.73 -0.23 6.61
C LEU A 62 2.62 0.82 5.93
N TYR A 63 3.68 0.39 5.25
CA TYR A 63 4.52 1.29 4.46
C TYR A 63 3.71 1.99 3.36
N LEU A 64 2.98 1.23 2.53
CA LEU A 64 2.12 1.82 1.50
C LEU A 64 1.05 2.75 2.09
N LYS A 65 0.48 2.39 3.26
CA LYS A 65 -0.45 3.25 3.99
C LYS A 65 0.18 4.59 4.35
N ALA A 66 1.40 4.59 4.89
CA ALA A 66 2.11 5.79 5.28
C ALA A 66 2.44 6.70 4.08
N ILE A 67 2.82 6.11 2.94
CA ILE A 67 3.03 6.88 1.72
C ILE A 67 1.71 7.49 1.24
N ALA A 68 0.63 6.71 1.18
CA ALA A 68 -0.68 7.20 0.77
C ALA A 68 -1.21 8.32 1.67
N LEU A 69 -1.01 8.24 2.98
CA LEU A 69 -1.41 9.28 3.94
C LEU A 69 -0.73 10.62 3.64
N LYS A 70 0.57 10.61 3.33
CA LYS A 70 1.28 11.82 2.89
C LYS A 70 0.69 12.40 1.61
N GLU A 71 0.40 11.56 0.62
CA GLU A 71 -0.14 12.02 -0.68
C GLU A 71 -1.53 12.68 -0.53
N ILE A 72 -2.28 12.36 0.52
CA ILE A 72 -3.57 13.01 0.84
C ILE A 72 -3.47 14.11 1.92
N GLY A 73 -2.25 14.53 2.29
CA GLY A 73 -2.01 15.63 3.23
C GLY A 73 -2.01 15.25 4.71
N LEU A 74 -2.19 13.97 5.06
CA LEU A 74 -2.11 13.45 6.42
C LEU A 74 -0.65 13.04 6.76
N ILE A 75 0.25 14.02 6.66
CA ILE A 75 1.71 13.77 6.72
C ILE A 75 2.14 13.21 8.08
N GLU A 76 1.63 13.77 9.19
CA GLU A 76 1.99 13.36 10.55
C GLU A 76 1.61 11.89 10.82
N GLU A 77 0.38 11.49 10.47
CA GLU A 77 -0.05 10.10 10.62
C GLU A 77 0.80 9.12 9.79
N GLY A 78 1.18 9.53 8.58
CA GLY A 78 2.08 8.75 7.73
C GLY A 78 3.48 8.63 8.36
N HIS A 79 4.01 9.74 8.88
CA HIS A 79 5.32 9.79 9.53
C HIS A 79 5.38 8.86 10.76
N ASP A 80 4.38 8.90 11.64
CA ASP A 80 4.32 8.06 12.84
C ASP A 80 4.36 6.56 12.51
N ILE A 81 3.68 6.15 11.44
CA ILE A 81 3.71 4.76 10.96
C ILE A 81 5.13 4.39 10.48
N LEU A 82 5.81 5.27 9.75
CA LEU A 82 7.16 5.01 9.26
C LEU A 82 8.16 4.91 10.42
N VAL A 83 8.07 5.78 11.42
CA VAL A 83 8.91 5.72 12.63
C VAL A 83 8.66 4.42 13.40
N ALA A 84 7.41 3.99 13.52
CA ALA A 84 7.09 2.71 14.14
C ALA A 84 7.67 1.51 13.36
N LEU A 85 7.65 1.57 12.03
CA LEU A 85 8.27 0.55 11.17
C LEU A 85 9.81 0.56 11.30
N GLU A 86 10.44 1.74 11.36
CA GLU A 86 11.89 1.86 11.53
C GLU A 86 12.36 1.23 12.84
N ARG A 87 11.65 1.45 13.95
CA ARG A 87 11.97 0.80 15.23
C ARG A 87 12.00 -0.73 15.13
N LYS A 88 11.16 -1.31 14.26
CA LYS A 88 11.10 -2.75 14.01
C LYS A 88 12.16 -3.22 13.00
N PHE A 89 12.55 -2.36 12.07
CA PHE A 89 13.50 -2.64 11.00
C PHE A 89 14.58 -1.55 10.90
N PRO A 90 15.43 -1.40 11.94
CA PRO A 90 16.35 -0.26 12.07
C PRO A 90 17.43 -0.22 10.99
N GLU A 91 17.72 -1.36 10.36
CA GLU A 91 18.71 -1.48 9.28
C GLU A 91 18.14 -1.13 7.89
N SER A 92 16.85 -0.84 7.78
CA SER A 92 16.21 -0.57 6.50
C SER A 92 16.55 0.84 5.99
N TYR A 93 17.46 0.91 5.01
CA TYR A 93 17.76 2.15 4.29
C TYR A 93 16.52 2.75 3.60
N LEU A 94 15.62 1.90 3.10
CA LEU A 94 14.36 2.33 2.48
C LEU A 94 13.48 3.11 3.46
N LEU A 95 13.36 2.65 4.72
CA LEU A 95 12.57 3.33 5.73
C LEU A 95 13.21 4.66 6.15
N LYS A 96 14.54 4.69 6.35
CA LYS A 96 15.28 5.92 6.66
C LYS A 96 15.05 6.99 5.60
N SER A 97 15.21 6.62 4.33
CA SER A 97 14.98 7.53 3.20
C SER A 97 13.51 7.97 3.11
N ALA A 98 12.55 7.07 3.34
CA ALA A 98 11.13 7.43 3.34
C ALA A 98 10.79 8.43 4.46
N ILE A 99 11.31 8.22 5.68
CA ILE A 99 11.12 9.12 6.82
C ILE A 99 11.69 10.51 6.52
N GLU A 100 12.89 10.58 5.94
CA GLU A 100 13.50 11.85 5.53
C GLU A 100 12.65 12.60 4.49
N ASN A 101 12.10 11.88 3.52
CA ASN A 101 11.19 12.45 2.51
C ASN A 101 9.81 12.80 3.07
N HIS A 102 9.47 12.34 4.27
CA HIS A 102 8.23 12.64 4.99
C HIS A 102 8.40 13.75 6.04
N LYS A 103 9.58 14.39 6.12
CA LYS A 103 9.75 15.58 6.95
C LYS A 103 8.93 16.75 6.38
N ILE A 104 8.22 17.44 7.29
CA ILE A 104 7.42 18.65 7.02
C ILE A 104 8.35 19.81 6.66
#